data_AF-A0A6A8A743-F1
#
_entry.id   AF-A0A6A8A743-F1
#
_cell.length_a   1.000
_cell.length_b   1.000
_cell.length_c   1.000
_cell.angle_alpha   90.00
_cell.angle_beta   90.00
_cell.angle_gamma   90.00
#
_symmetry.space_group_name_H-M   'P 1'
#
loop_
_entity.id
_entity.type
_entity.pdbx_description
1 polymer ?
#
loop_
_entity_poly.entity_id
_entity_poly.type
_entity_poly.pdbx_seq_one_letter_code
_entity_poly.pdbx_strand_id
1 'polypeptide(L)' 'MDHVSNPQHAEAHTSLTSRRLAKGYSLDDLAIATGLTVEEITSTEEGRGLANHVGRIEGVLK' A
#
# COMPACT_ATOMS: atom_id res chain seq x y z
N MET A 1 14.05 14.81 20.80
CA MET A 1 12.79 14.03 20.69
C MET A 1 12.43 14.08 19.21
N ASP A 2 13.12 13.27 18.42
CA ASP A 2 13.22 13.49 16.98
C ASP A 2 13.21 12.09 16.36
N HIS A 3 12.00 11.53 16.25
CA HIS A 3 11.81 10.31 15.49
C HIS A 3 12.02 10.68 14.02
N VAL A 4 13.18 10.29 13.50
CA VAL A 4 13.54 10.32 12.10
C VAL A 4 12.38 9.78 11.24
N SER A 5 11.67 10.67 10.57
CA SER A 5 10.77 10.32 9.48
C SER A 5 11.63 9.64 8.41
N ASN A 6 11.60 8.30 8.36
CA ASN A 6 12.27 7.52 7.34
C ASN A 6 11.57 7.81 5.98
N PRO A 7 12.17 8.64 5.09
CA PRO A 7 11.48 9.10 3.88
C PRO A 7 11.17 7.94 2.90
N GLN A 8 11.91 6.84 3.02
CA GLN A 8 11.75 5.64 2.21
C GLN A 8 10.40 4.94 2.39
N HIS A 9 9.76 5.08 3.56
CA HIS A 9 8.40 4.56 3.73
C HIS A 9 7.42 5.45 2.97
N ALA A 10 7.45 6.78 3.14
CA ALA A 10 6.57 7.73 2.46
C ALA A 10 6.61 7.64 0.92
N GLU A 11 7.79 7.37 0.34
CA GLU A 11 7.95 7.16 -1.10
C GLU A 11 7.32 5.84 -1.58
N ALA A 12 7.47 4.75 -0.81
CA ALA A 12 6.83 3.48 -1.11
C ALA A 12 5.29 3.59 -1.06
N HIS A 13 4.76 4.36 -0.11
CA HIS A 13 3.33 4.64 0.05
C HIS A 13 2.72 5.36 -1.16
N THR A 14 3.35 6.45 -1.58
CA THR A 14 2.93 7.21 -2.77
C THR A 14 3.03 6.34 -4.03
N SER A 15 4.02 5.45 -4.09
CA SER A 15 4.21 4.50 -5.19
C SER A 15 3.13 3.43 -5.24
N LEU A 16 2.60 2.92 -4.12
CA LEU A 16 1.51 1.93 -4.12
C LEU A 16 0.21 2.50 -4.67
N THR A 17 -0.23 3.65 -4.14
CA THR A 17 -1.46 4.32 -4.60
C THR A 17 -1.35 4.69 -6.08
N SER A 18 -0.21 5.23 -6.50
CA SER A 18 0.03 5.59 -7.90
C SER A 18 0.02 4.37 -8.81
N ARG A 19 0.66 3.26 -8.41
CA ARG A 19 0.65 1.99 -9.18
C ARG A 19 -0.76 1.41 -9.29
N ARG A 20 -1.51 1.41 -8.18
CA ARG A 20 -2.91 0.94 -8.15
C ARG A 20 -3.76 1.72 -9.15
N LEU A 21 -3.69 3.04 -9.11
CA LEU A 21 -4.42 3.92 -10.04
C LEU A 21 -3.96 3.74 -11.49
N ALA A 22 -2.65 3.59 -11.73
CA ALA A 22 -2.11 3.37 -13.07
C ALA A 22 -2.56 2.04 -13.69
N LYS A 23 -2.76 1.00 -12.87
CA LYS A 23 -3.30 -0.30 -13.31
C LYS A 23 -4.84 -0.32 -13.37
N GLY A 24 -5.51 0.74 -12.89
CA GLY A 24 -6.98 0.81 -12.83
C GLY A 24 -7.60 -0.05 -11.73
N TYR A 25 -6.83 -0.45 -10.71
CA TYR A 25 -7.35 -1.23 -9.59
C TYR A 25 -8.14 -0.33 -8.63
N SER A 26 -9.39 -0.71 -8.38
CA SER A 26 -10.16 -0.17 -7.25
C SER A 26 -9.65 -0.76 -5.92
N LEU A 27 -9.98 -0.11 -4.81
CA LEU A 27 -9.63 -0.64 -3.48
C LEU A 27 -10.27 -2.02 -3.24
N ASP A 28 -11.53 -2.21 -3.66
CA ASP A 28 -12.22 -3.50 -3.62
C ASP A 28 -11.55 -4.57 -4.49
N ASP A 29 -11.12 -4.20 -5.70
CA ASP A 29 -10.44 -5.11 -6.62
C ASP A 29 -9.09 -5.57 -6.02
N LEU A 30 -8.36 -4.62 -5.42
CA LEU A 30 -7.11 -4.93 -4.74
C LEU A 30 -7.33 -5.75 -3.46
N ALA A 31 -8.42 -5.51 -2.74
CA ALA A 31 -8.83 -6.29 -1.57
C ALA A 31 -9.08 -7.75 -1.94
N ILE A 32 -9.80 -7.99 -3.04
CA ILE A 32 -10.05 -9.34 -3.56
C ILE A 32 -8.73 -10.00 -4.00
N ALA A 33 -7.89 -9.29 -4.74
CA ALA A 33 -6.65 -9.84 -5.28
C ALA A 33 -5.59 -10.16 -4.20
N THR A 34 -5.51 -9.34 -3.16
CA THR A 34 -4.53 -9.51 -2.07
C THR A 34 -5.07 -10.36 -0.91
N GLY A 35 -6.39 -10.49 -0.81
CA GLY A 35 -7.08 -11.07 0.35
C GLY A 35 -7.03 -10.16 1.59
N LEU A 36 -6.78 -8.87 1.41
CA LEU A 36 -6.78 -7.86 2.47
C LEU A 36 -8.11 -7.09 2.46
N THR A 37 -8.45 -6.45 3.57
CA THR A 37 -9.57 -5.52 3.62
C THR A 37 -9.19 -4.15 3.04
N VAL A 38 -10.20 -3.37 2.63
CA VAL A 38 -10.00 -2.00 2.15
C VAL A 38 -9.33 -1.13 3.21
N GLU A 39 -9.65 -1.32 4.49
CA GLU A 39 -9.01 -0.60 5.60
C GLU A 39 -7.53 -0.96 5.75
N GLU A 40 -7.17 -2.24 5.59
CA GLU A 40 -5.78 -2.68 5.63
C GLU A 40 -4.98 -2.13 4.45
N ILE A 41 -5.58 -2.11 3.26
CA ILE A 41 -4.97 -1.50 2.06
C ILE A 41 -4.78 0.00 2.28
N THR A 42 -5.80 0.71 2.73
CA THR A 42 -5.74 2.16 2.97
C THR A 42 -4.70 2.48 4.05
N SER A 43 -4.67 1.72 5.15
CA SER A 43 -3.65 1.84 6.18
C SER A 43 -2.25 1.60 5.61
N THR A 44 -2.10 0.66 4.68
CA THR A 44 -0.84 0.38 4.00
C THR A 44 -0.45 1.48 3.01
N GLU A 45 -1.40 2.08 2.30
CA GLU A 45 -1.19 3.27 1.45
C GLU A 45 -0.85 4.51 2.29
N GLU A 46 -1.32 4.60 3.54
CA GLU A 46 -1.01 5.71 4.45
C GLU A 46 0.24 5.47 5.32
N GLY A 47 0.90 4.33 5.17
CA GLY A 47 2.11 3.96 5.93
C GLY A 47 1.90 3.56 7.37
N ARG A 48 0.67 3.22 7.72
CA ARG A 48 0.30 2.57 8.97
C ARG A 48 0.14 1.05 8.85
N GLY A 49 0.25 0.52 7.63
CA GLY A 49 0.11 -0.91 7.33
C GLY A 49 1.35 -1.73 7.66
N LEU A 50 1.15 -3.05 7.79
CA LEU A 50 2.21 -4.00 8.07
C LEU A 50 3.09 -4.20 6.83
N ALA A 51 4.40 -4.43 7.04
CA ALA A 51 5.33 -4.72 5.93
C ALA A 51 4.91 -5.94 5.09
N ASN A 52 4.22 -6.90 5.69
CA ASN A 52 3.65 -8.05 4.97
C ASN A 52 2.54 -7.63 3.99
N HIS A 53 1.73 -6.61 4.34
CA HIS A 53 0.67 -6.10 3.47
C HIS A 53 1.26 -5.37 2.26
N VAL A 54 2.33 -4.59 2.47
CA VAL A 54 3.08 -3.94 1.39
C VAL A 54 3.52 -4.98 0.36
N GLY A 55 4.22 -6.03 0.78
CA GLY A 55 4.70 -7.07 -0.13
C GLY A 55 3.58 -7.79 -0.89
N ARG A 56 2.41 -7.99 -0.27
CA ARG A 56 1.22 -8.54 -0.93
C ARG A 56 0.67 -7.62 -2.01
N ILE A 57 0.49 -6.34 -1.68
CA ILE A 57 -0.01 -5.33 -2.62
C ILE A 57 0.97 -5.18 -3.79
N GLU A 58 2.27 -5.10 -3.50
CA GLU A 58 3.31 -5.04 -4.54
C GLU A 58 3.31 -6.26 -5.46
N GLY A 59 3.08 -7.46 -4.91
CA GLY A 59 2.98 -8.69 -5.69
C GLY A 59 1.84 -8.69 -6.70
N VAL A 60 0.71 -8.03 -6.36
CA VAL A 60 -0.43 -7.85 -7.28
C VAL A 60 -0.20 -6.73 -8.27
N LEU A 61 0.46 -5.65 -7.85
CA LEU A 61 0.70 -4.46 -8.68
C LEU A 61 1.93 -4.56 -9.59
N LYS A 62 2.73 -5.63 -9.47
CA LYS A 62 3.80 -6.02 -10.40
C LYS A 62 3.32 -5.98 -11.85
#